data_AF-A0A376RL12-F1
#
_entry.id   AF-A0A376RL12-F1
#
_cell.length_a   1.000
_cell.length_b   1.000
_cell.length_c   1.000
_cell.angle_alpha   90.00
_cell.angle_beta   90.00
_cell.angle_gamma   90.00
#
_symmetry.space_group_name_H-M   'P 1'
#
loop_
_entity.id
_entity.type
_entity.pdbx_description
1 polymer ?
#
loop_
_entity_poly.entity_id
_entity_poly.type
_entity_poly.pdbx_seq_one_letter_code
_entity_poly.pdbx_strand_id
1 'polypeptide(L)'
;MTSKNFALITAMTQAELTQKVNEHLAKGWHLQGETRVAYEPGTPWYLMQAMVADGTTDISPDSPQHGSVPEWYYVVVLAGQSNAMSYGEGMPLPDSYDAPHPRIKQLARRNTVTPGGKACAFNDIIPADHCLHDVQDMSALNHPNADLSKGQYGCVGQGLHIAKRLLPYIPQNAGILLVPCCRGGSAFTQGAEGTFSESTGASQDSARWGVGKPLYQDLILRTKAALQKNPKNMLLAVCWMQGEFDMSAATYSQQPPLFTAMLKQFRAGHTEFNTQCHGGRAASVPWIVVTRRITGKTPTARSTTPFTGRTKQGERQRFLCAVPDRW
;
A
#
# COMPACT_ATOMS: atom_id res chain seq x y z
N MET A 1 4.09 37.20 7.20
CA MET A 1 4.54 36.77 5.86
C MET A 1 3.45 35.89 5.29
N THR A 2 2.89 36.26 4.14
CA THR A 2 1.99 35.40 3.36
C THR A 2 2.76 34.17 2.89
N SER A 3 2.23 32.97 3.09
CA SER A 3 2.85 31.72 2.62
C SER A 3 2.87 31.69 1.09
N LYS A 4 3.92 31.12 0.48
CA LYS A 4 3.97 30.89 -0.97
C LYS A 4 3.90 29.40 -1.26
N ASN A 5 3.01 29.01 -2.16
CA ASN A 5 2.88 27.65 -2.67
C ASN A 5 3.66 27.51 -3.98
N PHE A 6 4.35 26.39 -4.17
CA PHE A 6 5.13 26.10 -5.37
C PHE A 6 4.63 24.79 -6.01
N ALA A 7 4.54 24.78 -7.33
CA ALA A 7 4.18 23.60 -8.12
C ALA A 7 5.13 23.47 -9.31
N LEU A 8 5.45 22.21 -9.67
CA LEU A 8 6.20 21.89 -10.89
C LEU A 8 5.29 21.10 -11.82
N ILE A 9 4.87 21.71 -12.92
CA ILE A 9 3.99 21.09 -13.91
C ILE A 9 4.85 20.36 -14.92
N THR A 10 4.64 19.06 -15.12
CA THR A 10 5.37 18.26 -16.12
C THR A 10 4.45 17.70 -17.21
N ALA A 11 4.98 17.56 -18.41
CA ALA A 11 4.26 17.02 -19.56
C ALA A 11 5.23 16.43 -20.60
N MET A 12 4.74 15.49 -21.41
CA MET A 12 5.54 14.89 -22.50
C MET A 12 5.40 15.66 -23.81
N THR A 13 4.44 16.59 -23.89
CA THR A 13 4.18 17.40 -25.09
C THR A 13 3.91 18.86 -24.71
N GLN A 14 4.16 19.78 -25.66
CA GLN A 14 3.89 21.19 -25.45
C GLN A 14 2.39 21.47 -25.26
N ALA A 15 1.52 20.76 -25.99
CA ALA A 15 0.07 20.94 -25.88
C ALA A 15 -0.46 20.56 -24.48
N GLU A 16 0.00 19.42 -23.96
CA GLU A 16 -0.34 18.97 -22.60
C GLU A 16 0.21 19.94 -21.54
N LEU A 17 1.44 20.46 -21.72
CA LEU A 17 2.00 21.44 -20.81
C LEU A 17 1.15 22.72 -20.79
N THR A 18 0.84 23.26 -21.96
CA THR A 18 0.03 24.47 -22.10
C THR A 18 -1.34 24.31 -21.44
N GLN A 19 -1.99 23.16 -21.61
CA GLN A 19 -3.27 22.88 -20.95
C GLN A 19 -3.13 22.93 -19.42
N LYS A 20 -2.20 22.17 -18.85
CA LYS A 20 -2.00 22.10 -17.39
C LYS A 20 -1.57 23.44 -16.79
N VAL A 21 -0.74 24.20 -17.51
CA VAL A 21 -0.33 25.55 -17.10
C VAL A 21 -1.53 26.50 -17.10
N ASN A 22 -2.36 26.49 -18.14
CA ASN A 22 -3.56 27.32 -18.22
C ASN A 22 -4.56 27.00 -17.10
N GLU A 23 -4.71 25.73 -16.73
CA GLU A 23 -5.54 25.31 -15.58
C GLU A 23 -5.03 25.90 -14.25
N HIS A 24 -3.72 26.03 -14.07
CA HIS A 24 -3.13 26.63 -12.87
C HIS A 24 -3.20 28.16 -12.91
N LEU A 25 -2.98 28.79 -14.07
CA LEU A 25 -3.17 30.23 -14.26
C LEU A 25 -4.61 30.64 -13.92
N ALA A 26 -5.60 29.86 -14.36
CA ALA A 26 -7.01 30.08 -14.02
C ALA A 26 -7.31 29.97 -12.51
N LYS A 27 -6.45 29.27 -11.75
CA LYS A 27 -6.55 29.09 -10.29
C LYS A 27 -5.71 30.12 -9.51
N GLY A 28 -5.25 31.19 -10.17
CA GLY A 28 -4.48 32.26 -9.52
C GLY A 28 -3.00 31.93 -9.30
N TRP A 29 -2.48 30.90 -9.97
CA TRP A 29 -1.04 30.65 -9.97
C TRP A 29 -0.34 31.54 -11.00
N HIS A 30 0.94 31.80 -10.77
CA HIS A 30 1.80 32.59 -11.64
C HIS A 30 2.98 31.74 -12.12
N LEU A 31 3.44 31.99 -13.35
CA LEU A 31 4.64 31.35 -13.88
C LEU A 31 5.86 31.80 -13.08
N GLN A 32 6.70 30.84 -12.72
CA GLN A 32 7.99 31.09 -12.10
C GLN A 32 9.11 30.63 -13.05
N GLY A 33 9.62 31.57 -13.84
CA GLY A 33 10.66 31.29 -14.83
C GLY A 33 10.11 30.63 -16.11
N GLU A 34 11.04 30.27 -16.98
CA GLU A 34 10.73 29.67 -18.29
C GLU A 34 10.50 28.17 -18.20
N THR A 35 9.74 27.63 -19.16
CA THR A 35 9.63 26.18 -19.37
C THR A 35 11.01 25.59 -19.66
N ARG A 36 11.32 24.46 -19.03
CA ARG A 36 12.58 23.72 -19.22
C ARG A 36 12.30 22.33 -19.78
N VAL A 37 13.27 21.77 -20.49
CA VAL A 37 13.29 20.37 -20.91
C VAL A 37 14.19 19.60 -19.95
N ALA A 38 13.67 18.56 -19.30
CA ALA A 38 14.46 17.61 -18.54
C ALA A 38 14.81 16.42 -19.41
N TYR A 39 16.08 16.02 -19.39
CA TYR A 39 16.56 14.75 -19.93
C TYR A 39 17.49 14.10 -18.91
N GLU A 40 17.22 12.84 -18.57
CA GLU A 40 18.13 12.00 -17.79
C GLU A 40 18.51 10.76 -18.61
N PRO A 41 19.76 10.28 -18.54
CA PRO A 41 20.17 9.06 -19.23
C PRO A 41 19.28 7.87 -18.82
N GLY A 42 18.51 7.33 -19.77
CA GLY A 42 17.61 6.19 -19.55
C GLY A 42 16.14 6.55 -19.27
N THR A 43 15.77 7.84 -19.24
CA THR A 43 14.39 8.31 -19.03
C THR A 43 13.90 9.11 -20.24
N PRO A 44 12.62 8.97 -20.66
CA PRO A 44 12.03 9.85 -21.67
C PRO A 44 12.13 11.33 -21.27
N TRP A 45 12.45 12.20 -22.23
CA TRP A 45 12.50 13.65 -21.99
C TRP A 45 11.10 14.17 -21.62
N TYR A 46 11.02 15.17 -20.75
CA TYR A 46 9.76 15.83 -20.41
C TYR A 46 9.95 17.34 -20.29
N LEU A 47 8.88 18.08 -20.54
CA LEU A 47 8.82 19.52 -20.29
C LEU A 47 8.42 19.77 -18.84
N MET A 48 8.92 20.85 -18.26
CA MET A 48 8.54 21.29 -16.93
C MET A 48 8.38 22.81 -16.84
N GLN A 49 7.35 23.26 -16.11
CA GLN A 49 7.08 24.67 -15.83
C GLN A 49 6.86 24.84 -14.32
N ALA A 50 7.68 25.67 -13.67
CA ALA A 50 7.49 26.01 -12.27
C ALA A 50 6.44 27.11 -12.14
N MET A 51 5.62 27.03 -11.10
CA MET A 51 4.53 27.97 -10.81
C MET A 51 4.45 28.29 -9.31
N VAL A 52 4.04 29.51 -8.98
CA VAL A 52 3.93 30.03 -7.61
C VAL A 52 2.57 30.66 -7.36
N ALA A 53 2.05 30.56 -6.15
CA ALA A 53 0.85 31.29 -5.73
C ALA A 53 1.01 31.85 -4.31
N ASP A 54 0.40 33.01 -4.04
CA ASP A 54 0.42 33.67 -2.74
C ASP A 54 -0.79 33.23 -1.88
N GLY A 55 -0.54 32.86 -0.63
CA GLY A 55 -1.57 32.44 0.33
C GLY A 55 -2.07 31.01 0.14
N THR A 56 -3.02 30.59 0.98
CA THR A 56 -3.76 29.33 0.81
C THR A 56 -4.53 29.43 -0.50
N THR A 57 -3.94 29.00 -1.60
CA THR A 57 -4.71 28.70 -2.80
C THR A 57 -5.66 27.60 -2.39
N ASP A 58 -6.91 28.00 -2.14
CA ASP A 58 -8.06 27.12 -2.18
C ASP A 58 -7.90 26.33 -3.48
N ILE A 59 -7.56 25.06 -3.32
CA ILE A 59 -7.73 24.06 -4.35
C ILE A 59 -9.24 24.03 -4.54
N SER A 60 -9.74 24.92 -5.42
CA SER A 60 -11.17 25.09 -5.66
C SER A 60 -11.78 23.71 -5.94
N PRO A 61 -12.76 23.25 -5.13
CA PRO A 61 -13.39 21.95 -5.28
C PRO A 61 -14.15 21.75 -6.61
N ASP A 62 -14.28 22.82 -7.42
CA ASP A 62 -15.10 22.85 -8.63
C ASP A 62 -14.32 22.57 -9.94
N SER A 63 -13.12 22.00 -9.88
CA SER A 63 -12.68 21.16 -11.01
C SER A 63 -13.54 19.89 -11.00
N PRO A 64 -14.19 19.47 -12.10
CA PRO A 64 -15.05 18.31 -12.08
C PRO A 64 -14.27 17.08 -11.58
N GLN A 65 -14.59 16.71 -10.34
CA GLN A 65 -14.26 15.48 -9.62
C GLN A 65 -12.84 15.28 -9.04
N HIS A 66 -12.31 16.24 -8.27
CA HIS A 66 -11.29 15.93 -7.26
C HIS A 66 -11.84 15.46 -5.90
N GLY A 67 -13.17 15.29 -5.79
CA GLY A 67 -13.87 14.86 -4.57
C GLY A 67 -15.04 13.89 -4.77
N SER A 68 -15.22 13.30 -5.97
CA SER A 68 -16.26 12.29 -6.15
C SER A 68 -15.87 10.98 -5.46
N VAL A 69 -16.83 10.36 -4.79
CA VAL A 69 -16.69 8.99 -4.28
C VAL A 69 -16.42 8.08 -5.49
N PRO A 70 -15.34 7.27 -5.49
CA PRO A 70 -15.09 6.35 -6.58
C PRO A 70 -16.28 5.45 -6.88
N GLU A 71 -16.58 5.25 -8.17
CA GLU A 71 -17.61 4.32 -8.62
C GLU A 71 -17.21 2.85 -8.35
N TRP A 72 -15.91 2.57 -8.33
CA TRP A 72 -15.32 1.26 -8.10
C TRP A 72 -13.84 1.40 -7.71
N TYR A 73 -13.20 0.30 -7.30
CA TYR A 73 -11.82 0.32 -6.78
C TYR A 73 -10.91 -0.73 -7.43
N TYR A 74 -9.67 -0.33 -7.70
CA TYR A 74 -8.56 -1.28 -7.76
C TYR A 74 -8.22 -1.74 -6.35
N VAL A 75 -8.26 -3.05 -6.11
CA VAL A 75 -7.97 -3.67 -4.83
C VAL A 75 -6.49 -4.03 -4.76
N VAL A 76 -5.79 -3.53 -3.76
CA VAL A 76 -4.39 -3.85 -3.47
C VAL A 76 -4.30 -4.45 -2.07
N VAL A 77 -3.84 -5.69 -2.00
CA VAL A 77 -3.71 -6.42 -0.73
C VAL A 77 -2.32 -6.18 -0.16
N LEU A 78 -2.24 -5.86 1.13
CA LEU A 78 -0.98 -5.71 1.86
C LEU A 78 -0.91 -6.86 2.88
N ALA A 79 0.10 -7.72 2.75
CA ALA A 79 0.24 -8.87 3.63
C ALA A 79 1.71 -9.20 3.93
N GLY A 80 1.95 -9.87 5.05
CA GLY A 80 3.28 -10.23 5.52
C GLY A 80 3.49 -9.86 6.98
N GLN A 81 4.69 -9.39 7.31
CA GLN A 81 5.05 -9.02 8.69
C GLN A 81 5.36 -7.52 8.85
N SER A 82 6.18 -7.16 9.85
CA SER A 82 6.42 -5.79 10.28
C SER A 82 6.78 -4.83 9.14
N ASN A 83 7.68 -5.24 8.25
CA ASN A 83 8.10 -4.41 7.12
C ASN A 83 7.01 -4.23 6.05
N ALA A 84 5.92 -4.98 6.07
CA ALA A 84 4.76 -4.81 5.20
C ALA A 84 3.72 -3.82 5.75
N MET A 85 3.92 -3.27 6.94
CA MET A 85 2.95 -2.48 7.68
C MET A 85 3.59 -1.32 8.44
N SER A 86 2.80 -0.65 9.28
CA SER A 86 3.19 0.54 10.02
C SER A 86 4.19 0.25 11.15
N TYR A 87 5.46 0.04 10.80
CA TYR A 87 6.59 -0.07 11.73
C TYR A 87 7.59 1.09 11.59
N GLY A 88 7.31 2.07 10.71
CA GLY A 88 8.09 3.29 10.64
C GLY A 88 7.88 4.13 11.90
N GLU A 89 8.96 4.34 12.65
CA GLU A 89 8.93 5.06 13.93
C GLU A 89 9.02 6.59 13.78
N GLY A 90 9.23 7.08 12.55
CA GLY A 90 9.28 8.51 12.25
C GLY A 90 7.94 9.21 12.48
N MET A 91 8.00 10.54 12.65
CA MET A 91 6.81 11.38 12.84
C MET A 91 5.85 11.29 11.65
N PRO A 92 4.56 10.95 11.86
CA PRO A 92 3.55 11.07 10.82
C PRO A 92 3.34 12.53 10.38
N LEU A 93 3.12 12.72 9.09
CA LEU A 93 2.95 14.02 8.43
C LEU A 93 1.57 14.13 7.75
N PRO A 94 0.46 14.13 8.53
CA PRO A 94 -0.91 14.06 8.00
C PRO A 94 -1.33 15.29 7.19
N ASP A 95 -0.64 16.42 7.34
CA ASP A 95 -0.86 17.62 6.54
C ASP A 95 -0.12 17.60 5.18
N SER A 96 0.71 16.58 4.92
CA SER A 96 1.48 16.46 3.67
C SER A 96 1.59 15.02 3.14
N TYR A 97 2.73 14.36 3.30
CA TYR A 97 3.02 13.06 2.70
C TYR A 97 2.07 11.97 3.17
N ASP A 98 1.57 12.07 4.40
CA ASP A 98 0.68 11.09 5.02
C ASP A 98 -0.80 11.49 4.95
N ALA A 99 -1.11 12.60 4.28
CA ALA A 99 -2.49 13.07 4.13
C ALA A 99 -3.39 12.02 3.47
N PRO A 100 -4.56 11.68 4.03
CA PRO A 100 -5.53 10.82 3.37
C PRO A 100 -5.95 11.39 2.01
N HIS A 101 -6.34 10.51 1.08
CA HIS A 101 -6.85 10.93 -0.23
C HIS A 101 -8.31 10.47 -0.43
N PRO A 102 -9.21 11.31 -0.98
CA PRO A 102 -10.63 10.96 -1.15
C PRO A 102 -10.89 9.65 -1.90
N ARG A 103 -10.06 9.34 -2.91
CA ARG A 103 -10.11 8.12 -3.73
C ARG A 103 -9.31 6.92 -3.19
N ILE A 104 -8.63 7.05 -2.04
CA ILE A 104 -7.87 5.95 -1.43
C ILE A 104 -8.55 5.54 -0.12
N LYS A 105 -8.94 4.27 -0.05
CA LYS A 105 -9.67 3.68 1.06
C LYS A 105 -8.97 2.44 1.57
N GLN A 106 -9.38 1.96 2.73
CA GLN A 106 -8.97 0.66 3.26
C GLN A 106 -10.18 -0.10 3.83
N LEU A 107 -10.05 -1.41 3.97
CA LEU A 107 -10.99 -2.20 4.78
C LEU A 107 -10.67 -2.07 6.26
N ALA A 108 -11.65 -1.64 7.05
CA ALA A 108 -11.52 -1.48 8.49
C ALA A 108 -11.31 -2.81 9.22
N ARG A 109 -10.56 -2.75 10.34
CA ARG A 109 -10.47 -3.78 11.37
C ARG A 109 -10.76 -3.26 12.79
N ARG A 110 -10.16 -2.12 13.16
CA ARG A 110 -10.37 -1.45 14.45
C ARG A 110 -11.83 -1.04 14.64
N ASN A 111 -12.20 -0.71 15.88
CA ASN A 111 -13.54 -0.24 16.23
C ASN A 111 -13.80 1.22 15.84
N THR A 112 -12.75 1.98 15.53
CA THR A 112 -12.82 3.37 15.06
C THR A 112 -11.86 3.60 13.89
N VAL A 113 -12.20 4.56 13.01
CA VAL A 113 -11.42 4.92 11.80
C VAL A 113 -10.03 5.43 12.17
N THR A 114 -9.95 6.26 13.20
CA THR A 114 -8.71 6.74 13.83
C THR A 114 -8.87 6.56 15.35
N PRO A 115 -7.79 6.64 16.16
CA PRO A 115 -7.91 6.60 17.61
C PRO A 115 -8.86 7.70 18.13
N GLY A 116 -9.91 7.32 18.85
CA GLY A 116 -10.95 8.24 19.33
C GLY A 116 -11.86 8.82 18.24
N GLY A 117 -11.71 8.40 16.98
CA GLY A 117 -12.49 8.88 15.86
C GLY A 117 -13.85 8.18 15.67
N LYS A 118 -14.44 8.38 14.48
CA LYS A 118 -15.71 7.77 14.10
C LYS A 118 -15.65 6.24 14.19
N ALA A 119 -16.71 5.62 14.72
CA ALA A 119 -16.84 4.16 14.75
C ALA A 119 -16.84 3.54 13.35
N CYS A 120 -16.28 2.34 13.23
CA CYS A 120 -16.35 1.51 12.03
C CYS A 120 -16.46 0.03 12.41
N ALA A 121 -17.10 -0.76 11.54
CA ALA A 121 -17.17 -2.20 11.67
C ALA A 121 -16.10 -2.90 10.83
N PHE A 122 -15.82 -4.16 11.15
CA PHE A 122 -14.91 -5.00 10.37
C PHE A 122 -15.35 -5.04 8.88
N ASN A 123 -14.40 -4.78 7.97
CA ASN A 123 -14.60 -4.67 6.51
C ASN A 123 -15.48 -3.49 6.03
N ASP A 124 -15.71 -2.46 6.86
CA ASP A 124 -16.18 -1.17 6.35
C ASP A 124 -15.13 -0.53 5.45
N ILE A 125 -15.60 0.18 4.40
CA ILE A 125 -14.72 0.99 3.55
C ILE A 125 -14.51 2.35 4.25
N ILE A 126 -13.30 2.58 4.72
CA ILE A 126 -12.92 3.80 5.47
C ILE A 126 -11.77 4.53 4.77
N PRO A 127 -11.50 5.80 5.08
CA PRO A 127 -10.29 6.47 4.62
C PRO A 127 -9.02 5.68 4.96
N ALA A 128 -8.06 5.66 4.05
CA ALA A 128 -6.71 5.18 4.32
C ALA A 128 -5.83 6.34 4.77
N ASP A 129 -5.05 6.13 5.82
CA ASP A 129 -4.00 7.02 6.30
C ASP A 129 -2.67 6.24 6.48
N HIS A 130 -1.68 6.84 7.16
CA HIS A 130 -0.35 6.24 7.37
C HIS A 130 -0.35 5.01 8.28
N CYS A 131 -1.39 4.79 9.10
CA CYS A 131 -1.48 3.70 10.07
C CYS A 131 -2.67 2.79 9.78
N LEU A 132 -2.49 1.89 8.80
CA LEU A 132 -3.54 1.03 8.27
C LEU A 132 -4.05 -0.02 9.27
N HIS A 133 -5.26 -0.53 9.03
CA HIS A 133 -5.98 -1.48 9.89
C HIS A 133 -5.49 -2.94 9.69
N ASP A 134 -4.19 -3.15 9.83
CA ASP A 134 -3.55 -4.47 9.84
C ASP A 134 -3.99 -5.34 11.03
N VAL A 135 -3.61 -6.63 11.06
CA VAL A 135 -3.99 -7.55 12.16
C VAL A 135 -3.42 -7.07 13.50
N GLN A 136 -2.22 -6.50 13.47
CA GLN A 136 -1.63 -5.83 14.63
C GLN A 136 -1.92 -4.32 14.55
N ASP A 137 -2.55 -3.80 15.61
CA ASP A 137 -2.83 -2.37 15.73
C ASP A 137 -1.58 -1.62 16.21
N MET A 138 -1.06 -0.72 15.37
CA MET A 138 0.11 0.11 15.64
C MET A 138 -0.28 1.57 15.97
N SER A 139 -1.57 1.87 16.07
CA SER A 139 -2.08 3.25 16.18
C SER A 139 -1.91 3.90 17.54
N ALA A 140 -1.60 3.10 18.57
CA ALA A 140 -1.29 3.59 19.92
C ALA A 140 0.21 3.82 20.16
N LEU A 141 1.08 3.44 19.20
CA LEU A 141 2.54 3.54 19.33
C LEU A 141 3.02 4.86 18.72
N ASN A 142 2.86 5.94 19.48
CA ASN A 142 3.12 7.30 19.00
C ASN A 142 4.60 7.68 19.09
N HIS A 143 5.05 8.51 18.14
CA HIS A 143 6.34 9.19 18.26
C HIS A 143 6.35 10.09 19.52
N PRO A 144 7.47 10.22 20.26
CA PRO A 144 7.52 10.99 21.52
C PRO A 144 7.08 12.46 21.42
N ASN A 145 7.29 13.06 20.25
CA ASN A 145 6.93 14.46 19.95
C ASN A 145 5.60 14.62 19.19
N ALA A 146 4.77 13.58 19.11
CA ALA A 146 3.55 13.60 18.31
C ALA A 146 2.49 14.54 18.92
N ASP A 147 1.86 15.34 18.06
CA ASP A 147 0.67 16.11 18.39
C ASP A 147 -0.57 15.33 17.92
N LEU A 148 -1.21 14.62 18.86
CA LEU A 148 -2.38 13.79 18.56
C LEU A 148 -3.58 14.63 18.09
N SER A 149 -3.67 15.91 18.47
CA SER A 149 -4.73 16.79 17.99
C SER A 149 -4.66 17.05 16.48
N LYS A 150 -3.48 16.83 15.89
CA LYS A 150 -3.22 16.93 14.44
C LYS A 150 -3.29 15.58 13.72
N GLY A 151 -3.70 14.51 14.40
CA GLY A 151 -3.75 13.17 13.81
C GLY A 151 -2.38 12.50 13.65
N GLN A 152 -1.34 12.96 14.36
CA GLN A 152 0.01 12.36 14.33
C GLN A 152 0.11 11.08 15.19
N TYR A 153 -0.88 10.19 15.10
CA TYR A 153 -0.94 8.99 15.91
C TYR A 153 -0.17 7.82 15.27
N GLY A 154 0.29 6.89 16.10
CA GLY A 154 0.87 5.62 15.66
C GLY A 154 2.15 5.69 14.84
N CYS A 155 2.50 4.55 14.27
CA CYS A 155 3.62 4.39 13.34
C CYS A 155 3.19 4.63 11.88
N VAL A 156 4.17 4.75 10.98
CA VAL A 156 3.96 4.99 9.55
C VAL A 156 4.23 3.72 8.73
N GLY A 157 3.34 3.41 7.79
CA GLY A 157 3.47 2.30 6.84
C GLY A 157 3.31 2.77 5.40
N GLN A 158 3.96 2.05 4.46
CA GLN A 158 4.06 2.43 3.05
C GLN A 158 2.78 2.22 2.22
N GLY A 159 1.75 1.58 2.77
CA GLY A 159 0.56 1.19 2.01
C GLY A 159 -0.18 2.39 1.39
N LEU A 160 -0.31 3.50 2.13
CA LEU A 160 -0.88 4.75 1.62
C LEU A 160 -0.03 5.31 0.48
N HIS A 161 1.29 5.32 0.63
CA HIS A 161 2.21 5.90 -0.36
C HIS A 161 2.25 5.09 -1.66
N ILE A 162 2.18 3.76 -1.56
CA ILE A 162 1.99 2.87 -2.72
C ILE A 162 0.70 3.27 -3.46
N ALA A 163 -0.42 3.40 -2.75
CA ALA A 163 -1.68 3.79 -3.36
C ALA A 163 -1.63 5.19 -3.99
N LYS A 164 -1.06 6.19 -3.30
CA LYS A 164 -0.87 7.55 -3.84
C LYS A 164 -0.04 7.51 -5.12
N ARG A 165 1.00 6.67 -5.19
CA ARG A 165 1.85 6.56 -6.38
C ARG A 165 1.16 5.87 -7.55
N LEU A 166 0.23 4.95 -7.28
CA LEU A 166 -0.58 4.28 -8.30
C LEU A 166 -1.71 5.15 -8.84
N LEU A 167 -2.25 6.06 -8.03
CA LEU A 167 -3.45 6.83 -8.35
C LEU A 167 -3.43 7.60 -9.68
N PRO A 168 -2.30 8.21 -10.12
CA PRO A 168 -2.22 8.88 -11.43
C PRO A 168 -2.35 7.94 -12.64
N TYR A 169 -2.21 6.64 -12.44
CA TYR A 169 -2.22 5.64 -13.52
C TYR A 169 -3.59 4.93 -13.66
N ILE A 170 -4.59 5.30 -12.86
CA ILE A 170 -5.93 4.69 -12.90
C ILE A 170 -7.01 5.71 -13.35
N PRO A 171 -8.14 5.26 -13.92
CA PRO A 171 -9.23 6.14 -14.34
C PRO A 171 -9.76 7.02 -13.21
N GLN A 172 -10.19 8.24 -13.51
CA GLN A 172 -10.66 9.21 -12.51
C GLN A 172 -11.85 8.72 -11.68
N ASN A 173 -12.77 7.95 -12.29
CA ASN A 173 -13.93 7.35 -11.61
C ASN A 173 -13.58 6.14 -10.74
N ALA A 174 -12.32 5.66 -10.77
CA ALA A 174 -11.85 4.54 -9.97
C ALA A 174 -11.06 5.02 -8.74
N GLY A 175 -11.07 4.24 -7.67
CA GLY A 175 -10.27 4.47 -6.47
C GLY A 175 -9.27 3.32 -6.23
N ILE A 176 -8.54 3.40 -5.13
CA ILE A 176 -7.73 2.29 -4.62
C ILE A 176 -8.29 1.86 -3.27
N LEU A 177 -8.59 0.57 -3.15
CA LEU A 177 -9.02 -0.05 -1.90
C LEU A 177 -7.89 -0.94 -1.38
N LEU A 178 -7.28 -0.51 -0.28
CA LEU A 178 -6.25 -1.25 0.42
C LEU A 178 -6.88 -2.33 1.30
N VAL A 179 -6.29 -3.53 1.30
CA VAL A 179 -6.71 -4.65 2.15
C VAL A 179 -5.55 -5.01 3.08
N PRO A 180 -5.43 -4.32 4.23
CA PRO A 180 -4.35 -4.56 5.20
C PRO A 180 -4.59 -5.86 5.97
N CYS A 181 -3.62 -6.78 5.89
CA CYS A 181 -3.63 -8.13 6.48
C CYS A 181 -2.27 -8.49 7.10
N CYS A 182 -1.43 -7.51 7.41
CA CYS A 182 -0.09 -7.74 7.93
C CYS A 182 -0.10 -8.01 9.44
N ARG A 183 0.94 -8.69 9.91
CA ARG A 183 1.16 -8.96 11.33
C ARG A 183 2.64 -8.99 11.67
N GLY A 184 3.14 -8.04 12.47
CA GLY A 184 4.53 -8.04 12.91
C GLY A 184 4.96 -9.35 13.58
N GLY A 185 6.20 -9.78 13.40
CA GLY A 185 6.71 -11.03 13.99
C GLY A 185 6.05 -12.32 13.50
N SER A 186 5.24 -12.27 12.45
CA SER A 186 4.61 -13.46 11.89
C SER A 186 5.56 -14.27 10.99
N ALA A 187 5.40 -15.60 11.01
CA ALA A 187 6.24 -16.53 10.26
C ALA A 187 5.45 -17.75 9.78
N PHE A 188 6.01 -18.50 8.85
CA PHE A 188 5.47 -19.82 8.49
C PHE A 188 5.88 -20.91 9.48
N THR A 189 7.10 -20.82 10.01
CA THR A 189 7.76 -21.90 10.76
C THR A 189 7.75 -21.71 12.28
N GLN A 190 7.37 -20.52 12.76
CA GLN A 190 7.20 -20.23 14.19
C GLN A 190 6.04 -19.25 14.45
N GLY A 191 5.73 -18.98 15.72
CA GLY A 191 4.63 -18.11 16.14
C GLY A 191 3.35 -18.86 16.50
N ALA A 192 2.52 -18.23 17.33
CA ALA A 192 1.22 -18.75 17.73
C ALA A 192 0.24 -18.78 16.55
N GLU A 193 -0.66 -19.77 16.51
CA GLU A 193 -1.67 -19.83 15.45
C GLU A 193 -2.70 -18.72 15.62
N GLY A 194 -3.10 -18.44 16.86
CA GLY A 194 -4.22 -17.55 17.18
C GLY A 194 -5.56 -18.18 16.83
N THR A 195 -6.56 -17.34 16.61
CA THR A 195 -7.93 -17.74 16.26
C THR A 195 -8.46 -16.89 15.11
N PHE A 196 -9.48 -17.39 14.43
CA PHE A 196 -10.15 -16.71 13.34
C PHE A 196 -11.65 -16.63 13.61
N SER A 197 -12.24 -15.49 13.29
CA SER A 197 -13.68 -15.26 13.28
C SER A 197 -14.07 -14.57 11.97
N GLU A 198 -15.21 -14.94 11.39
CA GLU A 198 -15.74 -14.26 10.20
C GLU A 198 -16.13 -12.80 10.47
N SER A 199 -16.48 -12.47 11.72
CA SER A 199 -16.94 -11.12 12.09
C SER A 199 -15.81 -10.17 12.50
N THR A 200 -14.64 -10.68 12.86
CA THR A 200 -13.51 -9.85 13.36
C THR A 200 -12.16 -10.19 12.71
N GLY A 201 -12.10 -11.23 11.88
CA GLY A 201 -10.88 -11.70 11.23
C GLY A 201 -9.94 -12.46 12.17
N ALA A 202 -8.66 -12.47 11.84
CA ALA A 202 -7.61 -13.05 12.69
C ALA A 202 -7.46 -12.28 14.01
N SER A 203 -7.25 -13.01 15.11
CA SER A 203 -6.96 -12.44 16.43
C SER A 203 -5.57 -11.81 16.51
N GLN A 204 -5.38 -10.86 17.42
CA GLN A 204 -4.13 -10.10 17.58
C GLN A 204 -2.91 -10.97 17.91
N ASP A 205 -3.11 -12.11 18.58
CA ASP A 205 -2.09 -13.10 18.92
C ASP A 205 -1.75 -14.06 17.76
N SER A 206 -2.52 -14.04 16.66
CA SER A 206 -2.19 -14.80 15.44
C SER A 206 -0.82 -14.36 14.93
N ALA A 207 0.11 -15.28 14.76
CA ALA A 207 1.47 -15.02 14.28
C ALA A 207 1.99 -16.12 13.32
N ARG A 208 1.11 -17.03 12.88
CA ARG A 208 1.43 -18.14 11.99
C ARG A 208 0.79 -17.95 10.61
N TRP A 209 1.61 -17.82 9.58
CA TRP A 209 1.20 -17.93 8.18
C TRP A 209 1.15 -19.40 7.73
N GLY A 210 0.28 -19.70 6.77
CA GLY A 210 0.15 -21.03 6.18
C GLY A 210 -1.30 -21.33 5.81
N VAL A 211 -1.50 -22.29 4.91
CA VAL A 211 -2.84 -22.72 4.49
C VAL A 211 -3.65 -23.16 5.71
N GLY A 212 -4.88 -22.66 5.81
CA GLY A 212 -5.80 -22.96 6.91
C GLY A 212 -5.50 -22.25 8.23
N LYS A 213 -4.43 -21.45 8.33
CA LYS A 213 -4.10 -20.67 9.54
C LYS A 213 -4.92 -19.38 9.60
N PRO A 214 -5.17 -18.82 10.80
CA PRO A 214 -5.96 -17.60 10.95
C PRO A 214 -5.53 -16.41 10.08
N LEU A 215 -4.23 -16.13 9.99
CA LEU A 215 -3.72 -15.06 9.11
C LEU A 215 -4.04 -15.29 7.63
N TYR A 216 -4.01 -16.56 7.19
CA TYR A 216 -4.39 -16.92 5.82
C TYR A 216 -5.90 -16.82 5.60
N GLN A 217 -6.70 -17.28 6.56
CA GLN A 217 -8.16 -17.15 6.49
C GLN A 217 -8.59 -15.68 6.44
N ASP A 218 -7.95 -14.82 7.23
CA ASP A 218 -8.14 -13.37 7.22
C ASP A 218 -7.79 -12.74 5.86
N LEU A 219 -6.64 -13.10 5.30
CA LEU A 219 -6.21 -12.69 3.96
C LEU A 219 -7.26 -13.04 2.88
N ILE A 220 -7.76 -14.28 2.88
CA ILE A 220 -8.78 -14.73 1.91
C ILE A 220 -10.10 -13.97 2.13
N LEU A 221 -10.61 -13.97 3.37
CA LEU A 221 -11.89 -13.36 3.71
C LEU A 221 -11.92 -11.89 3.31
N ARG A 222 -10.89 -11.11 3.68
CA ARG A 222 -10.85 -9.67 3.44
C ARG A 222 -10.64 -9.33 1.97
N THR A 223 -9.87 -10.13 1.25
CA THR A 223 -9.72 -9.95 -0.21
C THR A 223 -11.06 -10.21 -0.91
N LYS A 224 -11.77 -11.29 -0.57
CA LYS A 224 -13.12 -11.56 -1.09
C LYS A 224 -14.11 -10.46 -0.72
N ALA A 225 -14.10 -10.00 0.53
CA ALA A 225 -14.97 -8.92 0.99
C ALA A 225 -14.75 -7.66 0.14
N ALA A 226 -13.50 -7.28 -0.15
CA ALA A 226 -13.20 -6.13 -1.01
C ALA A 226 -13.79 -6.28 -2.42
N LEU A 227 -13.72 -7.47 -3.02
CA LEU A 227 -14.23 -7.73 -4.37
C LEU A 227 -15.76 -7.80 -4.40
N GLN A 228 -16.38 -8.34 -3.36
CA GLN A 228 -17.84 -8.45 -3.22
C GLN A 228 -18.54 -7.09 -3.02
N LYS A 229 -17.84 -6.07 -2.49
CA LYS A 229 -18.43 -4.72 -2.31
C LYS A 229 -18.92 -4.12 -3.62
N ASN A 230 -18.30 -4.46 -4.75
CA ASN A 230 -18.70 -3.96 -6.06
C ASN A 230 -18.18 -4.88 -7.18
N PRO A 231 -19.04 -5.36 -8.10
CA PRO A 231 -18.63 -6.27 -9.17
C PRO A 231 -17.62 -5.67 -10.16
N LYS A 232 -17.44 -4.33 -10.18
CA LYS A 232 -16.40 -3.65 -10.97
C LYS A 232 -15.06 -3.56 -10.24
N ASN A 233 -14.98 -3.90 -8.95
CA ASN A 233 -13.72 -3.89 -8.23
C ASN A 233 -12.75 -4.90 -8.88
N MET A 234 -11.46 -4.53 -8.92
CA MET A 234 -10.44 -5.29 -9.63
C MET A 234 -9.25 -5.58 -8.72
N LEU A 235 -9.01 -6.85 -8.38
CA LEU A 235 -7.80 -7.30 -7.69
C LEU A 235 -6.58 -7.04 -8.56
N LEU A 236 -5.82 -6.01 -8.20
CA LEU A 236 -4.68 -5.53 -8.95
C LEU A 236 -3.40 -6.28 -8.58
N ALA A 237 -3.11 -6.41 -7.29
CA ALA A 237 -1.88 -7.01 -6.81
C ALA A 237 -1.98 -7.43 -5.33
N VAL A 238 -1.09 -8.34 -4.94
CA VAL A 238 -0.74 -8.61 -3.53
C VAL A 238 0.68 -8.13 -3.29
N CYS A 239 0.86 -7.15 -2.40
CA CYS A 239 2.16 -6.73 -1.90
C CYS A 239 2.51 -7.59 -0.68
N TRP A 240 3.56 -8.39 -0.82
CA TRP A 240 3.98 -9.38 0.17
C TRP A 240 5.38 -9.07 0.70
N MET A 241 5.52 -8.74 1.98
CA MET A 241 6.83 -8.53 2.62
C MET A 241 6.95 -9.36 3.89
N GLN A 242 7.65 -10.49 3.77
CA GLN A 242 7.80 -11.45 4.86
C GLN A 242 9.04 -12.34 4.69
N GLY A 243 9.61 -12.74 5.82
CA GLY A 243 10.58 -13.83 5.92
C GLY A 243 11.55 -13.67 7.08
N GLU A 244 11.61 -12.52 7.73
CA GLU A 244 12.62 -12.19 8.74
C GLU A 244 12.54 -13.13 9.94
N PHE A 245 11.34 -13.47 10.41
CA PHE A 245 11.19 -14.40 11.54
C PHE A 245 11.42 -15.85 11.13
N ASP A 246 11.05 -16.26 9.92
CA ASP A 246 11.40 -17.60 9.41
C ASP A 246 12.91 -17.80 9.32
N MET A 247 13.66 -16.75 8.96
CA MET A 247 15.13 -16.80 8.92
C MET A 247 15.79 -16.98 10.30
N SER A 248 15.09 -16.61 11.38
CA SER A 248 15.59 -16.82 12.74
C SER A 248 15.42 -18.26 13.22
N ALA A 249 14.53 -19.03 12.59
CA ALA A 249 14.23 -20.40 12.97
C ALA A 249 15.23 -21.41 12.38
N ALA A 250 15.49 -22.51 13.11
CA ALA A 250 16.28 -23.64 12.59
C ALA A 250 15.62 -24.29 11.35
N THR A 251 14.30 -24.15 11.23
CA THR A 251 13.45 -24.73 10.18
C THR A 251 13.23 -23.80 8.97
N TYR A 252 14.04 -22.73 8.82
CA TYR A 252 13.89 -21.73 7.75
C TYR A 252 13.77 -22.32 6.32
N SER A 253 14.36 -23.50 6.07
CA SER A 253 14.29 -24.22 4.80
C SER A 253 12.87 -24.69 4.43
N GLN A 254 11.96 -24.76 5.40
CA GLN A 254 10.54 -25.10 5.19
C GLN A 254 9.73 -23.90 4.66
N GLN A 255 10.23 -22.67 4.77
CA GLN A 255 9.49 -21.47 4.38
C GLN A 255 9.10 -21.44 2.89
N PRO A 256 10.00 -21.74 1.92
CA PRO A 256 9.65 -21.67 0.51
C PRO A 256 8.50 -22.61 0.08
N PRO A 257 8.49 -23.92 0.40
CA PRO A 257 7.37 -24.78 0.04
C PRO A 257 6.07 -24.38 0.74
N LEU A 258 6.11 -23.88 1.99
CA LEU A 258 4.93 -23.39 2.70
C LEU A 258 4.33 -22.14 2.05
N PHE A 259 5.18 -21.18 1.66
CA PHE A 259 4.75 -19.99 0.92
C PHE A 259 4.13 -20.36 -0.43
N THR A 260 4.76 -21.26 -1.20
CA THR A 260 4.24 -21.72 -2.49
C THR A 260 2.90 -22.44 -2.34
N ALA A 261 2.73 -23.27 -1.31
CA ALA A 261 1.44 -23.89 -1.00
C ALA A 261 0.34 -22.85 -0.71
N MET A 262 0.67 -21.83 0.09
CA MET A 262 -0.25 -20.74 0.43
C MET A 262 -0.63 -19.91 -0.80
N LEU A 263 0.32 -19.58 -1.67
CA LEU A 263 0.08 -18.85 -2.91
C LEU A 263 -0.81 -19.65 -3.88
N LYS A 264 -0.54 -20.95 -4.04
CA LYS A 264 -1.38 -21.85 -4.84
C LYS A 264 -2.82 -21.86 -4.31
N GLN A 265 -2.99 -21.99 -3.00
CA GLN A 265 -4.32 -22.00 -2.38
C GLN A 265 -5.02 -20.64 -2.49
N PHE A 266 -4.29 -19.52 -2.35
CA PHE A 266 -4.84 -18.18 -2.55
C PHE A 266 -5.41 -18.02 -3.96
N ARG A 267 -4.66 -18.41 -4.99
CA ARG A 267 -5.09 -18.34 -6.38
C ARG A 267 -6.32 -19.22 -6.64
N ALA A 268 -6.34 -20.43 -6.08
CA ALA A 268 -7.49 -21.33 -6.17
C ALA A 268 -8.73 -20.76 -5.44
N GLY A 269 -8.52 -20.11 -4.29
CA GLY A 269 -9.59 -19.56 -3.47
C GLY A 269 -10.30 -18.34 -4.05
N HIS A 270 -9.79 -17.74 -5.12
CA HIS A 270 -10.34 -16.53 -5.76
C HIS A 270 -10.82 -16.75 -7.20
N THR A 271 -10.92 -18.00 -7.68
CA THR A 271 -11.33 -18.29 -9.06
C THR A 271 -12.76 -17.82 -9.37
N GLU A 272 -13.64 -17.78 -8.38
CA GLU A 272 -15.00 -17.20 -8.51
C GLU A 272 -14.96 -15.71 -8.90
N PHE A 273 -13.86 -15.00 -8.58
CA PHE A 273 -13.62 -13.59 -8.89
C PHE A 273 -12.70 -13.40 -10.11
N ASN A 274 -12.55 -14.39 -10.99
CA ASN A 274 -11.63 -14.31 -12.13
C ASN A 274 -11.83 -13.05 -13.00
N THR A 275 -13.08 -12.66 -13.27
CA THR A 275 -13.41 -11.44 -14.04
C THR A 275 -13.03 -10.15 -13.32
N GLN A 276 -12.87 -10.22 -12.00
CA GLN A 276 -12.42 -9.15 -11.10
C GLN A 276 -10.93 -9.29 -10.75
N CYS A 277 -10.15 -10.09 -11.48
CA CYS A 277 -8.70 -10.21 -11.29
C CYS A 277 -7.94 -9.59 -12.45
N HIS A 278 -6.83 -8.91 -12.17
CA HIS A 278 -5.94 -8.43 -13.22
C HIS A 278 -5.52 -9.57 -14.17
N GLY A 279 -5.65 -9.35 -15.48
CA GLY A 279 -5.46 -10.39 -16.50
C GLY A 279 -6.60 -11.40 -16.63
N GLY A 280 -7.75 -11.14 -16.01
CA GLY A 280 -8.98 -11.95 -16.13
C GLY A 280 -8.92 -13.31 -15.42
N ARG A 281 -7.94 -13.52 -14.53
CA ARG A 281 -7.80 -14.77 -13.77
C ARG A 281 -7.01 -14.55 -12.48
N ALA A 282 -7.43 -15.20 -11.39
CA ALA A 282 -6.74 -15.15 -10.10
C ALA A 282 -5.28 -15.62 -10.20
N ALA A 283 -4.99 -16.57 -11.11
CA ALA A 283 -3.64 -17.06 -11.37
C ALA A 283 -2.68 -15.99 -11.94
N SER A 284 -3.21 -14.92 -12.54
CA SER A 284 -2.44 -13.82 -13.14
C SER A 284 -2.32 -12.59 -12.23
N VAL A 285 -2.88 -12.65 -11.01
CA VAL A 285 -2.67 -11.57 -10.06
C VAL A 285 -1.21 -11.58 -9.61
N PRO A 286 -0.46 -10.48 -9.81
CA PRO A 286 0.92 -10.39 -9.41
C PRO A 286 1.06 -10.41 -7.88
N TRP A 287 2.00 -11.22 -7.40
CA TRP A 287 2.49 -11.15 -6.04
C TRP A 287 3.83 -10.41 -6.07
N ILE A 288 3.81 -9.16 -5.59
CA ILE A 288 4.98 -8.30 -5.50
C ILE A 288 5.66 -8.65 -4.18
N VAL A 289 6.71 -9.47 -4.27
CA VAL A 289 7.42 -10.01 -3.12
C VAL A 289 8.63 -9.13 -2.84
N VAL A 290 8.64 -8.47 -1.69
CA VAL A 290 9.82 -7.75 -1.22
C VAL A 290 10.72 -8.70 -0.45
N THR A 291 12.01 -8.58 -0.71
CA THR A 291 13.05 -9.30 0.04
C THR A 291 14.05 -8.32 0.59
N ARG A 292 14.42 -8.48 1.86
CA ARG A 292 15.55 -7.75 2.43
C ARG A 292 16.84 -8.25 1.80
N ARG A 293 17.66 -7.33 1.29
CA ARG A 293 19.07 -7.60 1.00
C ARG A 293 19.86 -7.27 2.27
N ILE A 294 20.30 -8.26 3.03
CA ILE A 294 21.17 -8.03 4.20
C ILE A 294 22.53 -7.57 3.67
N THR A 295 22.78 -6.27 3.60
CA THR A 295 24.12 -5.71 3.34
C THR A 295 24.79 -5.42 4.68
N GLY A 296 25.88 -6.13 5.00
CA GLY A 296 26.71 -5.87 6.19
C GLY A 296 27.10 -7.10 7.03
N LYS A 297 26.62 -8.30 6.70
CA LYS A 297 27.19 -9.57 7.19
C LYS A 297 27.59 -10.41 5.99
N THR A 298 28.75 -11.06 6.04
CA THR A 298 29.17 -12.05 5.05
C THR A 298 27.99 -12.99 4.76
N PRO A 299 27.56 -13.20 3.51
CA PRO A 299 26.43 -14.06 3.20
C PRO A 299 26.73 -15.46 3.73
N THR A 300 26.07 -15.85 4.81
CA THR A 300 26.07 -17.25 5.23
C THR A 300 25.04 -17.99 4.39
N ALA A 301 25.20 -19.29 4.17
CA ALA A 301 24.27 -20.11 3.38
C ALA A 301 22.79 -19.95 3.78
N ARG A 302 22.50 -19.49 5.01
CA ARG A 302 21.16 -19.15 5.52
C ARG A 302 20.49 -17.97 4.82
N SER A 303 21.24 -16.95 4.39
CA SER A 303 20.66 -15.74 3.77
C SER A 303 20.34 -15.90 2.30
N THR A 304 20.64 -17.05 1.67
CA THR A 304 20.41 -17.27 0.24
C THR A 304 19.28 -18.27 -0.03
N THR A 305 18.96 -19.20 0.86
CA THR A 305 18.04 -20.32 0.54
C THR A 305 16.55 -19.93 0.43
N PRO A 306 15.95 -19.12 1.35
CA PRO A 306 14.56 -18.69 1.19
C PRO A 306 14.39 -17.77 -0.04
N PHE A 307 15.42 -17.00 -0.35
CA PHE A 307 15.40 -15.96 -1.37
C PHE A 307 15.69 -16.50 -2.78
N THR A 308 16.59 -17.48 -2.91
CA THR A 308 16.83 -18.20 -4.18
C THR A 308 15.75 -19.23 -4.48
N GLY A 309 15.09 -19.80 -3.45
CA GLY A 309 13.89 -20.61 -3.63
C GLY A 309 12.74 -19.81 -4.27
N ARG A 310 12.62 -18.51 -3.96
CA ARG A 310 11.62 -17.61 -4.55
C ARG A 310 11.87 -17.31 -6.04
N THR A 311 13.12 -17.41 -6.52
CA THR A 311 13.47 -17.17 -7.93
C THR A 311 13.48 -18.44 -8.80
N LYS A 312 13.68 -19.63 -8.22
CA LYS A 312 13.83 -20.89 -8.98
C LYS A 312 12.55 -21.73 -9.16
N GLN A 313 11.45 -21.42 -8.48
CA GLN A 313 10.29 -22.33 -8.39
C GLN A 313 9.19 -22.20 -9.48
N GLY A 314 9.50 -21.63 -10.65
CA GLY A 314 8.69 -21.80 -11.87
C GLY A 314 7.28 -21.18 -11.92
N GLU A 315 6.79 -20.57 -10.84
CA GLU A 315 5.51 -19.87 -10.87
C GLU A 315 5.62 -18.51 -11.57
N ARG A 316 4.93 -18.37 -12.71
CA ARG A 316 4.85 -17.11 -13.47
C ARG A 316 4.26 -15.98 -12.58
N GLN A 317 4.81 -14.78 -12.72
CA GLN A 317 4.35 -13.50 -12.12
C GLN A 317 4.58 -13.30 -10.61
N ARG A 318 5.76 -13.69 -10.10
CA ARG A 318 6.34 -13.16 -8.85
C ARG A 318 7.33 -12.05 -9.22
N PHE A 319 7.13 -10.84 -8.73
CA PHE A 319 8.07 -9.74 -8.94
C PHE A 319 8.90 -9.52 -7.68
N LEU A 320 10.22 -9.63 -7.80
CA LEU A 320 11.14 -9.40 -6.71
C LEU A 320 11.45 -7.90 -6.63
N CYS A 321 11.04 -7.25 -5.55
CA CYS A 321 11.48 -5.89 -5.25
C CYS A 321 12.55 -5.97 -4.14
N ALA A 322 13.76 -5.48 -4.41
CA ALA A 322 14.81 -5.37 -3.41
C ALA A 322 14.82 -3.93 -2.89
N VAL A 323 14.56 -3.75 -1.59
CA VAL A 323 14.71 -2.44 -0.94
C VAL A 323 16.15 -2.37 -0.42
N PRO A 324 16.95 -1.35 -0.80
CA PRO A 324 18.26 -1.13 -0.21
C PRO A 324 18.12 -0.71 1.26
N ASP A 325 18.96 -1.25 2.14
CA ASP A 325 19.10 -0.78 3.53
C ASP A 325 19.78 0.61 3.49
N ARG A 326 18.99 1.70 3.37
CA ARG A 326 19.34 3.09 3.74
C ARG A 326 18.17 4.05 3.43
N TRP A 327 17.56 4.59 4.48
CA TRP A 327 17.00 5.94 4.54
C TRP A 327 17.48 6.56 5.84
#